data_AF-A0A6G1EZ62-F1
#
_entry.id   AF-A0A6G1EZ62-F1
#
_cell.length_a   1.000
_cell.length_b   1.000
_cell.length_c   1.000
_cell.angle_alpha   90.00
_cell.angle_beta   90.00
_cell.angle_gamma   90.00
#
_symmetry.space_group_name_H-M   'P 1'
#
loop_
_entity.id
_entity.type
_entity.pdbx_description
1 polymer ?
#
loop_
_entity_poly.entity_id
_entity_poly.type
_entity_poly.pdbx_seq_one_letter_code
_entity_poly.pdbx_strand_id
1 'polypeptide(L)'
;MLLEALAVKNGGEEDDDELPQPVFNRILRRIMFMVGVPMASGVGLLNLYGALERGQGVTVPSWLPLLTILIAFGTSALGIAFGTLSASWDPEKEGSLLGLEEARANWPVLWKEEIEKAKKKK
;
A
#
# COMPACT_ATOMS: atom_id res chain seq x y z
N MET A 1 -14.43 27.24 -6.42
CA MET A 1 -14.22 26.57 -7.73
C MET A 1 -12.90 25.81 -7.87
N LEU A 2 -11.75 26.25 -7.30
CA LEU A 2 -10.49 25.46 -7.39
C LEU A 2 -10.14 24.63 -6.12
N LEU A 3 -10.85 24.84 -5.01
CA LEU A 3 -10.62 24.09 -3.76
C LEU A 3 -11.49 22.83 -3.61
N GLU A 4 -12.46 22.61 -4.50
CA GLU A 4 -13.28 21.39 -4.51
C GLU A 4 -12.62 20.23 -5.28
N ALA A 5 -11.67 20.52 -6.19
CA ALA A 5 -10.98 19.50 -6.97
C ALA A 5 -9.92 18.70 -6.20
N LEU A 6 -9.55 19.17 -4.99
CA LEU A 6 -8.65 18.48 -4.06
C LEU A 6 -9.38 17.87 -2.86
N ALA A 7 -10.72 17.90 -2.85
CA ALA A 7 -11.47 17.04 -1.95
C ALA A 7 -11.27 15.61 -2.46
N VAL A 8 -10.29 14.92 -1.87
CA VAL A 8 -10.25 13.46 -1.86
C VAL A 8 -11.66 13.01 -1.50
N LYS A 9 -12.36 12.40 -2.46
CA LYS A 9 -13.66 11.77 -2.23
C LYS A 9 -13.42 10.75 -1.13
N ASN A 10 -13.77 11.09 0.11
CA ASN A 10 -13.94 10.11 1.17
C ASN A 10 -15.10 9.24 0.69
N GLY A 11 -14.76 8.10 0.11
CA GLY A 11 -15.70 7.12 -0.40
C GLY A 11 -16.39 6.39 0.74
N GLY A 12 -17.30 7.09 1.42
CA GLY A 12 -18.36 6.48 2.21
C GLY A 12 -19.67 6.72 1.48
N GLU A 13 -20.00 5.83 0.56
CA GLU A 13 -21.38 5.64 0.09
C GLU A 13 -21.84 4.32 0.73
N GLU A 14 -22.92 4.40 1.48
CA GLU A 14 -23.56 3.31 2.22
C GLU A 14 -23.95 2.17 1.26
N ASP A 15 -23.19 1.08 1.29
CA ASP A 15 -23.57 -0.22 0.72
C ASP A 15 -23.50 -1.25 1.86
N ASP A 16 -24.50 -2.13 1.99
CA ASP A 16 -24.59 -3.18 3.03
C ASP A 16 -23.43 -4.22 3.00
N ASP A 17 -22.48 -4.07 2.06
CA ASP A 17 -21.20 -4.77 1.96
C ASP A 17 -19.99 -3.93 2.45
N GLU A 18 -20.24 -2.80 3.13
CA GLU A 18 -19.16 -1.94 3.64
C GLU A 18 -18.35 -2.66 4.72
N LEU A 19 -17.03 -2.73 4.49
CA LEU A 19 -16.09 -3.12 5.52
C LEU A 19 -16.31 -2.26 6.77
N PRO A 20 -16.37 -2.86 7.97
CA PRO A 20 -16.50 -2.09 9.20
C PRO A 20 -15.44 -0.99 9.24
N GLN A 21 -15.85 0.25 9.53
CA GLN A 21 -14.97 1.43 9.48
C GLN A 21 -13.62 1.25 10.22
N PRO A 22 -13.55 0.57 11.39
CA PRO A 22 -12.26 0.27 12.03
C PRO A 22 -11.32 -0.59 11.17
N VAL A 23 -11.86 -1.57 10.44
CA VAL A 23 -11.10 -2.43 9.52
C VAL A 23 -10.56 -1.61 8.36
N PHE A 24 -11.43 -0.82 7.72
CA PHE A 24 -11.05 0.03 6.60
C PHE A 24 -9.93 1.02 6.98
N ASN A 25 -10.07 1.70 8.12
CA ASN A 25 -9.04 2.60 8.63
C ASN A 25 -7.69 1.91 8.86
N ARG A 26 -7.70 0.66 9.36
CA ARG A 26 -6.46 -0.13 9.54
C ARG A 26 -5.83 -0.51 8.21
N ILE A 27 -6.62 -0.93 7.22
CA ILE A 27 -6.16 -1.20 5.86
C ILE A 27 -5.49 0.06 5.29
N LEU A 28 -6.20 1.18 5.32
CA LEU A 28 -5.71 2.44 4.77
C LEU A 28 -4.41 2.88 5.45
N ARG A 29 -4.32 2.78 6.79
CA ARG A 29 -3.09 3.12 7.53
C ARG A 29 -1.90 2.26 7.10
N ARG A 30 -2.09 0.96 6.90
CA ARG A 30 -1.01 0.05 6.46
C ARG A 30 -0.57 0.35 5.04
N ILE A 31 -1.51 0.60 4.13
CA ILE A 31 -1.20 1.01 2.75
C ILE A 31 -0.42 2.33 2.77
N MET A 32 -0.91 3.34 3.47
CA MET A 32 -0.22 4.63 3.56
C MET A 32 1.20 4.49 4.13
N PHE A 33 1.41 3.62 5.11
CA PHE A 33 2.74 3.36 5.62
C PHE A 33 3.63 2.64 4.59
N MET A 34 3.14 1.55 3.99
CA MET A 34 3.89 0.72 3.06
C MET A 34 4.18 1.42 1.72
N VAL A 35 3.36 2.37 1.31
CA VAL A 35 3.55 3.15 0.09
C VAL A 35 4.26 4.47 0.40
N GLY A 36 3.80 5.18 1.43
CA GLY A 36 4.28 6.51 1.79
C GLY A 36 5.73 6.51 2.29
N VAL A 37 6.12 5.53 3.13
CA VAL A 37 7.50 5.48 3.66
C VAL A 37 8.53 5.27 2.54
N PRO A 38 8.37 4.26 1.64
CA PRO A 38 9.29 4.10 0.52
C PRO A 38 9.26 5.28 -0.46
N MET A 39 8.10 5.88 -0.72
CA MET A 39 7.99 7.04 -1.61
C MET A 39 8.74 8.25 -1.05
N ALA A 40 8.49 8.62 0.21
CA ALA A 40 9.18 9.72 0.88
C ALA A 40 10.69 9.47 0.97
N SER A 41 11.08 8.23 1.30
CA SER A 41 12.48 7.82 1.32
C SER A 41 13.12 7.92 -0.07
N GLY A 42 12.41 7.51 -1.12
CA GLY A 42 12.86 7.60 -2.51
C GLY A 42 13.13 9.04 -2.92
N VAL A 43 12.20 9.96 -2.63
CA VAL A 43 12.39 11.41 -2.87
C VAL A 43 13.59 11.93 -2.10
N GLY A 44 13.73 11.57 -0.82
CA GLY A 44 14.88 11.96 0.00
C GLY A 44 16.21 11.48 -0.57
N LEU A 45 16.29 10.21 -0.98
CA LEU A 45 17.48 9.62 -1.59
C LEU A 45 17.85 10.29 -2.92
N LEU A 46 16.87 10.56 -3.79
CA LEU A 46 17.12 11.25 -5.06
C LEU A 46 17.68 12.67 -4.83
N ASN A 47 17.15 13.40 -3.84
CA ASN A 47 17.68 14.70 -3.44
C ASN A 47 19.11 14.59 -2.90
N LEU A 48 19.38 13.56 -2.08
CA LEU A 48 20.71 13.28 -1.55
C LEU A 48 21.72 12.99 -2.66
N TYR A 49 21.38 12.15 -3.64
CA TYR A 49 22.26 11.85 -4.78
C TYR A 49 22.63 13.13 -5.54
N GLY A 50 21.66 13.99 -5.85
CA GLY A 50 21.94 15.27 -6.52
C GLY A 50 22.75 16.25 -5.66
N ALA A 51 22.62 16.19 -4.32
CA ALA A 51 23.46 16.99 -3.43
C ALA A 51 24.91 16.50 -3.39
N LEU A 52 25.13 15.19 -3.39
CA LEU A 52 26.47 14.58 -3.42
C LEU A 52 27.22 14.91 -4.72
N GLU A 53 26.55 14.81 -5.87
CA GLU A 53 27.13 15.15 -7.16
C GLU A 53 27.54 16.63 -7.24
N ARG A 54 26.68 17.54 -6.75
CA ARG A 54 26.96 18.99 -6.77
C ARG A 54 28.00 19.44 -5.75
N GLY A 55 27.98 18.87 -4.54
CA GLY A 55 28.76 19.38 -3.41
C GLY A 55 30.10 18.69 -3.20
N GLN A 56 30.21 17.41 -3.54
CA GLN A 56 31.36 16.58 -3.18
C GLN A 56 32.07 15.94 -4.38
N GLY A 57 31.57 16.16 -5.60
CA GLY A 57 32.13 15.57 -6.82
C GLY A 57 32.02 14.04 -6.87
N VAL A 58 31.18 13.45 -6.01
CA VAL A 58 30.89 12.01 -6.02
C VAL A 58 30.03 11.72 -7.22
N THR A 59 30.51 10.92 -8.17
CA THR A 59 29.72 10.47 -9.31
C THR A 59 28.77 9.37 -8.84
N VAL A 60 27.46 9.62 -8.92
CA VAL A 60 26.46 8.59 -8.57
C VAL A 60 26.19 7.75 -9.83
N PRO A 61 26.40 6.43 -9.78
CA PRO A 61 26.07 5.55 -10.90
C PRO A 61 24.59 5.67 -11.32
N SER A 62 24.32 5.71 -12.62
CA SER A 62 22.97 5.93 -13.14
C SER A 62 21.95 4.84 -12.78
N TRP A 63 22.42 3.64 -12.41
CA TRP A 63 21.54 2.55 -11.96
C TRP A 63 20.97 2.78 -10.56
N LEU A 64 21.61 3.60 -9.71
CA LEU A 64 21.15 3.87 -8.35
C LEU A 64 19.85 4.68 -8.31
N PRO A 65 19.76 5.86 -8.97
CA PRO A 65 18.50 6.59 -9.07
C PRO A 65 17.38 5.77 -9.71
N LEU A 66 17.72 4.99 -10.75
CA LEU A 66 16.78 4.08 -11.41
C LEU A 66 16.20 3.05 -10.42
N LEU A 67 17.06 2.39 -9.63
CA LEU A 67 16.63 1.42 -8.63
C LEU A 67 15.82 2.08 -7.51
N THR A 68 16.21 3.27 -7.05
CA THR A 68 15.46 4.03 -6.04
C THR A 68 14.03 4.32 -6.52
N ILE A 69 13.86 4.77 -7.76
CA ILE A 69 12.55 5.02 -8.36
C ILE A 69 11.76 3.71 -8.49
N LEU A 70 12.40 2.65 -8.99
CA LEU A 70 11.75 1.35 -9.18
C LEU A 70 11.23 0.80 -7.85
N ILE A 71 12.00 0.89 -6.77
CA ILE A 71 11.57 0.40 -5.45
C ILE A 71 10.46 1.30 -4.90
N ALA A 72 10.66 2.62 -4.86
CA ALA A 72 9.68 3.56 -4.33
C ALA A 72 8.33 3.48 -5.05
N PHE A 73 8.34 3.30 -6.37
CA PHE A 73 7.13 3.12 -7.16
C PHE A 73 6.58 1.70 -7.05
N GLY A 74 7.45 0.68 -7.12
CA GLY A 74 7.08 -0.73 -7.08
C GLY A 74 6.38 -1.14 -5.78
N THR A 75 6.73 -0.49 -4.67
CA THR A 75 6.01 -0.66 -3.41
C THR A 75 4.58 -0.16 -3.44
N SER A 76 4.14 0.61 -4.44
CA SER A 76 2.74 1.04 -4.54
C SER A 76 1.81 -0.15 -4.76
N ALA A 77 2.05 -0.96 -5.79
CA ALA A 77 1.23 -2.14 -6.07
C ALA A 77 1.35 -3.19 -4.95
N LEU A 78 2.59 -3.44 -4.50
CA LEU A 78 2.85 -4.41 -3.42
C LEU A 78 2.27 -3.95 -2.08
N GLY A 79 2.39 -2.67 -1.76
CA GLY A 79 1.92 -2.07 -0.52
C GLY A 79 0.40 -1.97 -0.45
N ILE A 80 -0.29 -1.76 -1.57
CA ILE A 80 -1.76 -1.85 -1.62
C ILE A 80 -2.19 -3.30 -1.38
N ALA A 81 -1.63 -4.26 -2.13
CA ALA A 81 -2.02 -5.67 -2.01
C ALA A 81 -1.73 -6.23 -0.61
N PHE A 82 -0.49 -6.08 -0.13
CA PHE A 82 -0.08 -6.58 1.19
C PHE A 82 -0.71 -5.75 2.32
N GLY A 83 -0.89 -4.43 2.16
CA GLY A 83 -1.54 -3.58 3.16
C GLY A 83 -2.99 -3.97 3.44
N THR A 84 -3.75 -4.30 2.41
CA THR A 84 -5.12 -4.83 2.53
C THR A 84 -5.15 -6.19 3.21
N LEU A 85 -4.31 -7.12 2.76
CA LEU A 85 -4.27 -8.49 3.26
C LEU A 85 -3.75 -8.59 4.69
N SER A 86 -2.78 -7.75 5.06
CA SER A 86 -2.10 -7.81 6.35
C SER A 86 -2.90 -7.18 7.49
N ALA A 87 -4.01 -6.48 7.19
CA ALA A 87 -4.89 -5.93 8.21
C ALA A 87 -5.79 -7.01 8.84
N SER A 88 -6.06 -6.89 10.14
CA SER A 88 -7.14 -7.65 10.77
C SER A 88 -8.48 -7.18 10.21
N TRP A 89 -9.23 -8.11 9.63
CA TRP A 89 -10.60 -7.90 9.16
C TRP A 89 -11.65 -8.15 10.25
N ASP A 90 -11.21 -8.47 11.47
CA ASP A 90 -12.05 -8.56 12.66
C ASP A 90 -12.15 -7.17 13.32
N PRO A 91 -13.34 -6.56 13.44
CA PRO A 91 -13.50 -5.23 14.02
C PRO A 91 -12.97 -5.11 15.44
N GLU A 92 -13.07 -6.17 16.24
CA GLU A 92 -12.72 -6.18 17.66
C GLU A 92 -11.23 -6.48 17.92
N LYS A 93 -10.49 -6.90 16.88
CA LYS A 93 -9.07 -7.25 16.99
C LYS A 93 -8.20 -6.34 16.11
N GLU A 94 -7.17 -5.76 16.70
CA GLU A 94 -6.22 -4.91 15.95
C GLU A 94 -5.33 -5.71 14.97
N GLY A 95 -5.05 -6.97 15.29
CA GLY A 95 -4.15 -7.85 14.52
C GLY A 95 -2.68 -7.66 14.85
N SER A 96 -1.82 -8.41 14.16
CA SER A 96 -0.37 -8.43 14.34
C SER A 96 0.32 -7.23 13.68
N LEU A 97 1.45 -6.77 14.21
CA LEU A 97 2.16 -5.59 13.69
C LEU A 97 2.54 -5.72 12.20
N LEU A 98 3.09 -6.87 11.79
CA LEU A 98 3.46 -7.11 10.39
C LEU A 98 2.29 -7.63 9.55
N GLY A 99 1.31 -8.29 10.17
CA GLY A 99 0.12 -8.79 9.49
C GLY A 99 0.33 -10.05 8.65
N LEU A 100 1.38 -10.84 8.91
CA LEU A 100 1.69 -12.03 8.10
C LEU A 100 0.66 -13.14 8.29
N GLU A 101 0.19 -13.32 9.52
CA GLU A 101 -0.86 -14.30 9.85
C GLU A 101 -2.18 -13.91 9.21
N GLU A 102 -2.53 -12.63 9.31
CA GLU A 102 -3.70 -12.02 8.67
C GLU A 102 -3.64 -12.18 7.15
N ALA A 103 -2.50 -11.87 6.53
CA ALA A 103 -2.34 -12.00 5.09
C ALA A 103 -2.55 -13.44 4.61
N ARG A 104 -2.04 -14.42 5.36
CA ARG A 104 -2.25 -15.84 5.05
C ARG A 104 -3.71 -16.27 5.21
N ALA A 105 -4.39 -15.78 6.25
CA ALA A 105 -5.78 -16.09 6.53
C ALA A 105 -6.74 -15.43 5.53
N ASN A 106 -6.47 -14.18 5.16
CA ASN A 106 -7.28 -13.37 4.26
C ASN A 106 -7.11 -13.74 2.79
N TRP A 107 -5.93 -14.24 2.40
CA TRP A 107 -5.64 -14.65 1.02
C TRP A 107 -6.72 -15.56 0.41
N PRO A 108 -7.07 -16.73 0.96
CA PRO A 108 -8.08 -17.61 0.36
C PRO A 108 -9.49 -17.00 0.35
N VAL A 109 -9.80 -16.07 1.26
CA VAL A 109 -11.10 -15.40 1.33
C VAL A 109 -11.32 -14.50 0.12
N LEU A 110 -10.27 -13.80 -0.33
CA LEU A 110 -10.34 -12.94 -1.52
C LEU A 110 -10.72 -13.69 -2.80
N TRP A 111 -10.38 -14.97 -2.90
CA TRP A 111 -10.63 -15.79 -4.10
C TRP A 111 -11.82 -16.74 -3.92
N LYS A 112 -12.62 -16.56 -2.86
CA LYS A 112 -13.66 -17.52 -2.49
C LYS A 112 -14.69 -17.69 -3.61
N GLU A 113 -15.11 -16.60 -4.23
CA GLU A 113 -16.09 -16.61 -5.31
C GLU A 113 -15.59 -17.38 -6.54
N GLU A 114 -14.34 -17.16 -6.94
CA GLU A 114 -13.70 -17.86 -8.05
C GLU A 114 -13.57 -19.36 -7.76
N ILE A 115 -13.21 -19.70 -6.52
CA ILE A 115 -13.09 -21.09 -6.07
C ILE A 115 -14.46 -21.80 -6.12
N GLU A 116 -15.52 -21.14 -5.65
CA GLU A 116 -16.89 -21.69 -5.70
C GLU A 116 -17.40 -21.83 -7.13
N LYS A 117 -17.13 -20.83 -7.98
CA LYS A 117 -17.48 -20.86 -9.41
C LYS A 117 -16.75 -21.99 -10.15
N ALA A 118 -15.48 -22.24 -9.82
CA ALA A 118 -14.70 -23.34 -10.38
C ALA A 118 -15.24 -24.71 -9.94
N LYS A 119 -15.70 -24.85 -8.69
CA LYS A 119 -16.33 -26.08 -8.18
C LYS A 119 -17.66 -26.39 -8.85
N LYS A 120 -18.51 -25.38 -9.07
CA LYS A 120 -19.82 -25.55 -9.75
C LYS A 120 -19.72 -25.93 -11.24
N LYS A 121 -18.55 -25.72 -11.86
CA LYS A 121 -18.28 -26.10 -13.26
C LYS A 121 -17.75 -27.52 -13.43
N LYS A 122 -17.40 -28.21 -12.34
CA LYS A 122 -16.99 -29.63 -12.32
C LYS A 122 -18.19 -30.51 -11.99
#